data_AF-A0A8B8ZZ93-F1
#
_entry.id   AF-A0A8B8ZZ93-F1
#
_cell.length_a   1.000
_cell.length_b   1.000
_cell.length_c   1.000
_cell.angle_alpha   90.00
_cell.angle_beta   90.00
_cell.angle_gamma   90.00
#
_symmetry.space_group_name_H-M   'P 1'
#
loop_
_entity.id
_entity.type
_entity.pdbx_description
1 polymer ?
#
loop_
_entity_poly.entity_id
_entity_poly.type
_entity_poly.pdbx_seq_one_letter_code
_entity_poly.pdbx_strand_id
1 'polypeptide(L)'
;MAVHLGSVPIKLGVLSESDHMSVASINLFVALLCACIVIGHLLEENRWMNESITALLIGLGTGVIILLTTKGKSSHLRVFSEELFFIYLLPPIIFNAGFQVKKKRFFRNFMTIMLFGAVGTLISFIIISLGAIGIIKKMDIGVLEIGDYLAVGAIFSATDSVCTLQVLSQDETPLLYSLVFGEGVVNDATSIVLFNAIQNFDLGNIDAVTVLKFVANFFSLFFTSTFLGAFAGLFSAYIIKKLYFGRHSTDREVAIMILMAYLSYMLAELLDLSGILTVFFCGIVMSHYTWHNVTESSRVTTTHAFATSSFIAEIFLFLYVGMDALDIEKWKVASNSPGKSVAVSSILLGMVLIGRAAFVFPLSFLSNLSKKSPNEKITFKQQVVIWWAGLMRGAVSIALAYNKVRCDRLPTKSNVSFV
;
A
#
# COMPACT_ATOMS: atom_id res chain seq x y z
N MET A 1 21.08 -44.96 -39.53
CA MET A 1 20.47 -43.72 -39.00
C MET A 1 19.93 -44.02 -37.61
N ALA A 2 20.74 -43.76 -36.57
CA ALA A 2 20.37 -44.05 -35.19
C ALA A 2 19.46 -42.93 -34.65
N VAL A 3 18.32 -43.33 -34.12
CA VAL A 3 17.29 -42.44 -33.56
C VAL A 3 17.74 -41.97 -32.17
N HIS A 4 17.96 -40.66 -32.01
CA HIS A 4 18.16 -40.02 -30.71
C HIS A 4 16.82 -39.96 -29.96
N LEU A 5 16.51 -40.98 -29.16
CA LEU A 5 15.32 -41.04 -28.30
C LEU A 5 15.62 -40.76 -26.80
N GLY A 6 16.77 -40.14 -26.49
CA GLY A 6 17.26 -39.99 -25.11
C GLY A 6 16.99 -38.66 -24.41
N SER A 7 16.50 -37.62 -25.11
CA SER A 7 16.44 -36.24 -24.58
C SER A 7 15.04 -35.73 -24.21
N VAL A 8 13.99 -36.50 -24.50
CA VAL A 8 12.59 -36.13 -24.23
C VAL A 8 12.13 -36.45 -22.80
N PRO A 9 12.47 -37.58 -22.16
CA PRO A 9 11.92 -37.89 -20.83
C PRO A 9 12.54 -37.02 -19.71
N ILE A 10 13.76 -36.50 -19.90
CA ILE A 10 14.43 -35.65 -18.91
C ILE A 10 13.79 -34.25 -18.86
N LYS A 11 13.37 -33.69 -20.01
CA LYS A 11 12.65 -32.41 -20.04
C LYS A 11 11.24 -32.52 -19.44
N LEU A 12 10.56 -33.64 -19.60
CA LEU A 12 9.22 -33.86 -19.02
C LEU A 12 9.28 -34.07 -17.50
N GLY A 13 10.30 -34.77 -16.99
CA GLY A 13 10.52 -34.97 -15.56
C GLY A 13 10.89 -33.67 -14.82
N VAL A 14 11.73 -32.82 -15.43
CA VAL A 14 12.13 -31.53 -14.84
C VAL A 14 10.98 -30.52 -14.82
N LEU A 15 10.09 -30.52 -15.82
CA LEU A 15 8.87 -29.71 -15.82
C LEU A 15 7.86 -30.21 -14.77
N SER A 16 7.70 -31.53 -14.62
CA SER A 16 6.81 -32.11 -13.62
C SER A 16 7.29 -31.85 -12.19
N GLU A 17 8.60 -31.92 -11.92
CA GLU A 17 9.16 -31.58 -10.61
C GLU A 17 8.99 -30.08 -10.27
N SER A 18 9.18 -29.17 -11.22
CA SER A 18 8.95 -27.73 -11.00
C SER A 18 7.48 -27.40 -10.74
N ASP A 19 6.56 -28.06 -11.44
CA ASP A 19 5.12 -27.87 -11.25
C ASP A 19 4.64 -28.47 -9.92
N HIS A 20 5.19 -29.61 -9.50
CA HIS A 20 4.90 -30.18 -8.19
C HIS A 20 5.43 -29.30 -7.04
N MET A 21 6.62 -28.69 -7.20
CA MET A 21 7.17 -27.77 -6.20
C MET A 21 6.36 -26.47 -6.09
N SER A 22 5.87 -25.92 -7.20
CA SER A 22 5.02 -24.72 -7.19
C SER A 22 3.66 -24.99 -6.55
N VAL A 23 3.02 -26.12 -6.88
CA VAL A 23 1.76 -26.56 -6.26
C VAL A 23 1.93 -26.82 -4.77
N ALA A 24 3.01 -27.48 -4.35
CA ALA A 24 3.30 -27.69 -2.93
C ALA A 24 3.47 -26.38 -2.15
N SER A 25 4.10 -25.38 -2.78
CA SER A 25 4.30 -24.06 -2.18
C SER A 25 2.98 -23.30 -2.01
N ILE A 26 2.12 -23.33 -3.03
CA ILE A 26 0.77 -22.74 -2.96
C ILE A 26 -0.07 -23.46 -1.91
N ASN A 27 -0.03 -24.80 -1.86
CA ASN A 27 -0.75 -25.58 -0.85
C ASN A 27 -0.33 -25.23 0.57
N LEU A 28 0.98 -25.11 0.83
CA LEU A 28 1.49 -24.68 2.13
C LEU A 28 0.97 -23.29 2.47
N PHE A 29 1.01 -22.37 1.51
CA PHE A 29 0.57 -21.00 1.72
C PHE A 29 -0.93 -20.91 2.02
N VAL A 30 -1.77 -21.62 1.26
CA VAL A 30 -3.22 -21.70 1.50
C VAL A 30 -3.52 -22.35 2.85
N ALA A 31 -2.80 -23.42 3.23
CA ALA A 31 -2.95 -24.05 4.54
C ALA A 31 -2.61 -23.08 5.68
N LEU A 32 -1.57 -22.26 5.51
CA LEU A 32 -1.22 -21.21 6.47
C LEU A 32 -2.30 -20.12 6.55
N LEU A 33 -2.88 -19.68 5.44
CA LEU A 33 -4.02 -18.76 5.46
C LEU A 33 -5.21 -19.33 6.24
N CYS A 34 -5.57 -20.59 5.97
CA CYS A 34 -6.65 -21.26 6.71
C CYS A 34 -6.32 -21.35 8.21
N ALA A 35 -5.07 -21.69 8.56
CA ALA A 35 -4.62 -21.71 9.94
C ALA A 35 -4.72 -20.32 10.60
N CYS A 36 -4.32 -19.24 9.91
CA CYS A 36 -4.46 -17.87 10.41
C CYS A 36 -5.91 -17.52 10.73
N ILE A 37 -6.86 -17.90 9.87
CA ILE A 37 -8.29 -17.63 10.10
C ILE A 37 -8.81 -18.40 11.32
N VAL A 38 -8.51 -19.70 11.41
CA VAL A 38 -8.98 -20.55 12.52
C VAL A 38 -8.35 -20.11 13.85
N ILE A 39 -7.04 -19.91 13.86
CA ILE A 39 -6.29 -19.49 15.06
C ILE A 39 -6.71 -18.07 15.46
N GLY A 40 -6.90 -17.16 14.50
CA GLY A 40 -7.40 -15.81 14.74
C GLY A 40 -8.76 -15.82 15.44
N HIS A 41 -9.71 -16.61 14.93
CA HIS A 41 -11.03 -16.74 15.54
C HIS A 41 -10.98 -17.36 16.96
N LEU A 42 -10.14 -18.38 17.18
CA LEU A 42 -9.96 -18.96 18.52
C LEU A 42 -9.36 -17.99 19.54
N LEU A 43 -8.64 -16.97 19.06
CA LEU A 43 -7.95 -15.99 19.89
C LEU A 43 -8.69 -14.65 19.96
N GLU A 44 -9.85 -14.53 19.30
CA GLU A 44 -10.73 -13.37 19.29
C GLU A 44 -11.24 -13.02 20.70
N GLU A 45 -11.38 -14.01 21.59
CA GLU A 45 -11.73 -13.78 23.00
C GLU A 45 -10.67 -12.96 23.76
N ASN A 46 -9.44 -12.93 23.26
CA ASN A 46 -8.34 -12.24 23.90
C ASN A 46 -8.22 -10.80 23.37
N ARG A 47 -8.52 -9.81 24.23
CA ARG A 47 -8.54 -8.36 23.88
C ARG A 47 -7.25 -7.79 23.26
N TRP A 48 -6.17 -8.56 23.25
CA TRP A 48 -4.83 -8.14 22.83
C TRP A 48 -4.45 -8.65 21.44
N MET A 49 -5.24 -9.55 20.84
CA MET A 49 -4.82 -10.25 19.63
C MET A 49 -5.88 -10.19 18.55
N ASN A 50 -5.64 -9.32 17.57
CA ASN A 50 -6.43 -9.26 16.34
C ASN A 50 -5.94 -10.34 15.35
N GLU A 51 -6.77 -10.64 14.36
CA GLU A 51 -6.49 -11.60 13.28
C GLU A 51 -5.22 -11.22 12.52
N SER A 52 -5.00 -9.94 12.27
CA SER A 52 -3.80 -9.43 11.59
C SER A 52 -2.52 -9.66 12.37
N ILE A 53 -2.56 -9.48 13.70
CA ILE A 53 -1.41 -9.73 14.57
C ILE A 53 -1.10 -11.23 14.57
N THR A 54 -2.14 -12.05 14.63
CA THR A 54 -2.03 -13.51 14.53
C THR A 54 -1.39 -13.93 13.22
N ALA A 55 -1.87 -13.39 12.09
CA ALA A 55 -1.32 -13.67 10.76
C ALA A 55 0.15 -13.25 10.64
N LEU A 56 0.52 -12.08 11.19
CA LEU A 56 1.90 -11.60 11.21
C LEU A 56 2.81 -12.52 12.04
N LEU A 57 2.37 -12.93 13.23
CA LEU A 57 3.14 -13.83 14.10
C LEU A 57 3.31 -15.22 13.49
N ILE A 58 2.26 -15.77 12.86
CA ILE A 58 2.33 -17.03 12.12
C ILE A 58 3.29 -16.89 10.93
N GLY A 59 3.24 -15.77 10.21
CA GLY A 59 4.15 -15.47 9.12
C GLY A 59 5.61 -15.44 9.58
N LEU A 60 5.88 -14.75 10.67
CA LEU A 60 7.20 -14.67 11.29
C LEU A 60 7.66 -16.05 11.78
N GLY A 61 6.82 -16.81 12.49
CA GLY A 61 7.13 -18.18 12.92
C GLY A 61 7.44 -19.10 11.74
N THR A 62 6.67 -19.02 10.67
CA THR A 62 6.93 -19.75 9.42
C THR A 62 8.25 -19.34 8.79
N GLY A 63 8.56 -18.04 8.78
CA GLY A 63 9.85 -17.50 8.33
C GLY A 63 11.02 -18.06 9.15
N VAL A 64 10.91 -18.12 10.47
CA VAL A 64 11.93 -18.72 11.36
C VAL A 64 12.13 -20.21 11.06
N ILE A 65 11.04 -20.98 10.95
CA ILE A 65 11.10 -22.42 10.66
C ILE A 65 11.86 -22.67 9.35
N ILE A 66 11.62 -21.85 8.33
CA ILE A 66 12.26 -21.99 7.02
C ILE A 66 13.71 -21.55 7.05
N LEU A 67 14.03 -20.48 7.78
CA LEU A 67 15.41 -20.05 7.98
C LEU A 67 16.24 -21.17 8.65
N LEU A 68 15.69 -21.81 9.68
CA LEU A 68 16.31 -22.92 10.38
C LEU A 68 16.46 -24.16 9.48
N THR A 69 15.41 -24.51 8.74
CA THR A 69 15.40 -25.69 7.86
C THR A 69 16.37 -25.54 6.69
N THR A 70 16.48 -24.33 6.13
CA THR A 70 17.33 -24.05 4.96
C THR A 70 18.79 -23.76 5.36
N LYS A 71 19.12 -23.78 6.66
CA LYS A 71 20.47 -23.51 7.21
C LYS A 71 21.10 -22.22 6.65
N GLY A 72 20.29 -21.19 6.39
CA GLY A 72 20.74 -19.92 5.83
C GLY A 72 21.14 -19.91 4.35
N LYS A 73 20.88 -20.98 3.59
CA LYS A 73 20.96 -20.92 2.12
C LYS A 73 19.72 -20.21 1.56
N SER A 74 19.87 -19.44 0.49
CA SER A 74 18.78 -18.67 -0.11
C SER A 74 17.66 -19.62 -0.55
N SER A 75 16.53 -19.58 0.14
CA SER A 75 15.30 -20.19 -0.34
C SER A 75 14.71 -19.28 -1.40
N HIS A 76 15.02 -19.53 -2.68
CA HIS A 76 14.36 -18.87 -3.84
C HIS A 76 12.82 -18.99 -3.83
N LEU A 77 12.27 -19.82 -2.93
CA LEU A 77 10.84 -19.98 -2.69
C LEU A 77 10.10 -18.70 -2.24
N ARG A 78 10.80 -17.61 -1.85
CA ARG A 78 10.17 -16.48 -1.14
C ARG A 78 10.79 -15.11 -1.42
N VAL A 79 10.99 -14.75 -2.68
CA VAL A 79 11.24 -13.35 -3.01
C VAL A 79 9.89 -12.62 -2.99
N PHE A 80 9.79 -11.54 -2.23
CA PHE A 80 8.61 -10.67 -2.23
C PHE A 80 8.24 -10.29 -3.67
N SER A 81 7.05 -10.70 -4.14
CA SER A 81 6.55 -10.29 -5.45
C SER A 81 5.74 -9.03 -5.26
N GLU A 82 6.37 -7.90 -5.60
CA GLU A 82 5.71 -6.59 -5.63
C GLU A 82 4.47 -6.63 -6.53
N GLU A 83 4.58 -7.29 -7.68
CA GLU A 83 3.46 -7.45 -8.61
C GLU A 83 2.27 -8.16 -7.94
N LEU A 84 2.53 -9.21 -7.16
CA LEU A 84 1.46 -9.89 -6.42
C LEU A 84 0.76 -8.93 -5.46
N PHE A 85 1.53 -8.12 -4.73
CA PHE A 85 1.00 -7.14 -3.79
C PHE A 85 0.11 -6.09 -4.50
N PHE A 86 0.66 -5.39 -5.49
CA PHE A 86 0.00 -4.23 -6.10
C PHE A 86 -1.15 -4.65 -7.01
N ILE A 87 -0.99 -5.72 -7.77
CA ILE A 87 -1.95 -6.11 -8.80
C ILE A 87 -3.09 -6.95 -8.22
N TYR A 88 -2.85 -7.74 -7.17
CA TYR A 88 -3.86 -8.69 -6.66
C TYR A 88 -4.37 -8.38 -5.25
N LEU A 89 -3.49 -7.99 -4.31
CA LEU A 89 -3.90 -7.80 -2.92
C LEU A 89 -4.45 -6.40 -2.64
N LEU A 90 -3.79 -5.37 -3.16
CA LEU A 90 -4.14 -3.98 -2.85
C LEU A 90 -5.53 -3.55 -3.39
N PRO A 91 -5.92 -3.85 -4.64
CA PRO A 91 -7.17 -3.35 -5.21
C PRO A 91 -8.43 -3.73 -4.43
N PRO A 92 -8.65 -4.99 -4.00
CA PRO A 92 -9.85 -5.35 -3.23
C PRO A 92 -9.91 -4.66 -1.87
N ILE A 93 -8.76 -4.43 -1.22
CA ILE A 93 -8.70 -3.76 0.09
C ILE A 93 -9.10 -2.30 -0.03
N ILE A 94 -8.48 -1.56 -0.94
CA ILE A 94 -8.74 -0.14 -1.16
C ILE A 94 -10.16 0.08 -1.70
N PHE A 95 -10.63 -0.81 -2.58
CA PHE A 95 -11.99 -0.76 -3.07
C PHE A 95 -13.02 -0.94 -1.95
N ASN A 96 -12.84 -1.94 -1.10
CA ASN A 96 -13.73 -2.19 0.04
C ASN A 96 -13.71 -1.00 1.02
N ALA A 97 -12.54 -0.43 1.32
CA ALA A 97 -12.42 0.77 2.14
C ALA A 97 -13.18 1.97 1.54
N GLY A 98 -13.01 2.22 0.23
CA GLY A 98 -13.75 3.26 -0.48
C GLY A 98 -15.25 3.02 -0.56
N PHE A 99 -15.67 1.77 -0.67
CA PHE A 99 -17.07 1.39 -0.73
C PHE A 99 -17.79 1.59 0.62
N GLN A 100 -17.13 1.23 1.71
CA GLN A 100 -17.72 1.30 3.05
C GLN A 100 -17.59 2.68 3.71
N VAL A 101 -16.67 3.53 3.27
CA VAL A 101 -16.36 4.81 3.92
C VAL A 101 -17.62 5.67 4.18
N LYS A 102 -17.71 6.28 5.37
CA LYS A 102 -18.80 7.23 5.69
C LYS A 102 -18.59 8.56 4.93
N LYS A 103 -18.98 8.58 3.65
CA LYS A 103 -18.77 9.66 2.66
C LYS A 103 -18.99 11.08 3.19
N LYS A 104 -20.10 11.33 3.90
CA LYS A 104 -20.42 12.66 4.46
C LYS A 104 -19.33 13.15 5.43
N ARG A 105 -18.78 12.25 6.27
CA ARG A 105 -17.70 12.60 7.21
C ARG A 105 -16.36 12.74 6.50
N PHE A 106 -16.10 11.89 5.50
CA PHE A 106 -14.91 11.97 4.66
C PHE A 106 -14.83 13.33 3.93
N PHE A 107 -15.84 13.68 3.14
CA PHE A 107 -15.85 14.93 2.37
C PHE A 107 -15.89 16.19 3.24
N ARG A 108 -16.51 16.14 4.41
CA ARG A 108 -16.47 17.24 5.38
C ARG A 108 -15.06 17.51 5.91
N ASN A 109 -14.23 16.48 6.05
CA ASN A 109 -12.84 16.59 6.51
C ASN A 109 -11.82 16.56 5.38
N PHE A 110 -12.26 16.67 4.12
CA PHE A 110 -11.40 16.52 2.95
C PHE A 110 -10.22 17.50 2.94
N MET A 111 -10.44 18.74 3.39
CA MET A 111 -9.34 19.72 3.49
C MET A 111 -8.29 19.32 4.53
N THR A 112 -8.70 18.74 5.66
CA THR A 112 -7.75 18.21 6.65
C THR A 112 -6.98 17.01 6.10
N ILE A 113 -7.65 16.14 5.35
CA ILE A 113 -7.05 14.99 4.68
C ILE A 113 -5.98 15.45 3.68
N MET A 114 -6.33 16.41 2.79
CA MET A 114 -5.38 16.98 1.84
C MET A 114 -4.22 17.69 2.53
N LEU A 115 -4.48 18.39 3.63
CA LEU A 115 -3.43 19.05 4.41
C LEU A 115 -2.44 18.03 5.00
N PHE A 116 -2.93 16.94 5.59
CA PHE A 116 -2.05 15.89 6.13
C PHE A 116 -1.33 15.11 5.03
N GLY A 117 -2.05 14.67 4.00
CA GLY A 117 -1.50 13.82 2.95
C GLY A 117 -0.62 14.55 1.94
N ALA A 118 -0.82 15.85 1.66
CA ALA A 118 0.03 16.59 0.73
C ALA A 118 1.07 17.46 1.46
N VAL A 119 0.64 18.29 2.42
CA VAL A 119 1.57 19.19 3.12
C VAL A 119 2.36 18.44 4.18
N GLY A 120 1.73 17.53 4.93
CA GLY A 120 2.42 16.73 5.94
C GLY A 120 3.51 15.82 5.37
N THR A 121 3.32 15.33 4.15
CA THR A 121 4.27 14.46 3.46
C THR A 121 5.44 15.23 2.91
N LEU A 122 5.22 16.43 2.38
CA LEU A 122 6.29 17.38 2.03
C LEU A 122 7.13 17.77 3.25
N ILE A 123 6.51 18.05 4.40
CA ILE A 123 7.22 18.34 5.65
C ILE A 123 8.06 17.12 6.08
N SER A 124 7.47 15.93 6.05
CA SER A 124 8.16 14.67 6.39
C SER A 124 9.35 14.42 5.47
N PHE A 125 9.15 14.59 4.16
CA PHE A 125 10.19 14.47 3.14
C PHE A 125 11.37 15.40 3.43
N ILE A 126 11.12 16.69 3.70
CA ILE A 126 12.18 17.66 3.97
C ILE A 126 12.97 17.26 5.21
N ILE A 127 12.28 16.89 6.30
CA ILE A 127 12.93 16.52 7.56
C ILE A 127 13.77 15.26 7.40
N ILE A 128 13.22 14.21 6.80
CA ILE A 128 13.91 12.94 6.60
C ILE A 128 15.10 13.11 5.65
N SER A 129 14.91 13.85 4.54
CA SER A 129 15.99 14.10 3.57
C SER A 129 17.14 14.91 4.16
N LEU A 130 16.84 16.03 4.82
CA LEU A 130 17.87 16.88 5.43
C LEU A 130 18.58 16.15 6.57
N GLY A 131 17.85 15.40 7.38
CA GLY A 131 18.45 14.59 8.43
C GLY A 131 19.30 13.44 7.88
N ALA A 132 18.90 12.83 6.77
CA ALA A 132 19.70 11.82 6.07
C ALA A 132 21.02 12.42 5.55
N ILE A 133 20.96 13.58 4.90
CA ILE A 133 22.15 14.33 4.45
C ILE A 133 23.03 14.75 5.63
N GLY A 134 22.45 15.14 6.76
CA GLY A 134 23.20 15.65 7.92
C GLY A 134 23.84 14.57 8.79
N ILE A 135 23.17 13.42 8.95
CA ILE A 135 23.56 12.36 9.88
C ILE A 135 24.16 11.17 9.13
N ILE A 136 23.45 10.62 8.14
CA ILE A 136 23.88 9.40 7.43
C ILE A 136 25.15 9.68 6.61
N LYS A 137 25.28 10.88 6.01
CA LYS A 137 26.51 11.30 5.32
C LYS A 137 27.74 11.27 6.22
N LYS A 138 27.60 11.54 7.52
CA LYS A 138 28.71 11.51 8.49
C LYS A 138 29.14 10.10 8.87
N MET A 139 28.33 9.08 8.58
CA MET A 139 28.60 7.70 8.95
C MET A 139 29.43 6.94 7.90
N ASP A 140 29.80 7.60 6.80
CA ASP A 140 30.67 7.09 5.72
C ASP A 140 30.25 5.69 5.23
N ILE A 141 28.98 5.57 4.85
CA ILE A 141 28.35 4.31 4.41
C ILE A 141 28.52 4.08 2.89
N GLY A 142 29.08 5.06 2.18
CA GLY A 142 29.36 5.01 0.75
C GLY A 142 29.26 6.39 0.10
N VAL A 143 29.60 6.45 -1.19
CA VAL A 143 29.46 7.66 -2.01
C VAL A 143 28.01 7.76 -2.48
N LEU A 144 27.13 8.29 -1.63
CA LEU A 144 25.75 8.59 -1.99
C LEU A 144 25.66 10.02 -2.52
N GLU A 145 24.97 10.19 -3.65
CA GLU A 145 24.68 11.51 -4.20
C GLU A 145 23.55 12.19 -3.43
N ILE A 146 23.39 13.50 -3.61
CA ILE A 146 22.30 14.26 -2.97
C ILE A 146 20.93 13.68 -3.36
N GLY A 147 20.77 13.24 -4.61
CA GLY A 147 19.55 12.61 -5.11
C GLY A 147 19.15 11.35 -4.35
N ASP A 148 20.11 10.55 -3.88
CA ASP A 148 19.83 9.32 -3.13
C ASP A 148 19.23 9.64 -1.75
N TYR A 149 19.74 10.67 -1.07
CA TYR A 149 19.19 11.10 0.22
C TYR A 149 17.79 11.68 0.08
N LEU A 150 17.52 12.43 -1.00
CA LEU A 150 16.18 12.90 -1.32
C LEU A 150 15.25 11.72 -1.61
N ALA A 151 15.70 10.74 -2.41
CA ALA A 151 14.92 9.54 -2.70
C ALA A 151 14.54 8.78 -1.42
N VAL A 152 15.48 8.63 -0.48
CA VAL A 152 15.20 8.08 0.87
C VAL A 152 14.10 8.87 1.57
N GLY A 153 14.16 10.21 1.54
CA GLY A 153 13.10 11.04 2.11
C GLY A 153 11.72 10.80 1.48
N ALA A 154 11.65 10.64 0.15
CA ALA A 154 10.39 10.42 -0.57
C ALA A 154 9.84 9.00 -0.34
N ILE A 155 10.72 8.01 -0.27
CA ILE A 155 10.35 6.62 0.06
C ILE A 155 9.76 6.53 1.47
N PHE A 156 10.44 7.14 2.44
CA PHE A 156 10.01 7.11 3.85
C PHE A 156 8.97 8.18 4.19
N SER A 157 8.55 9.05 3.27
CA SER A 157 7.36 9.89 3.49
C SER A 157 6.07 9.11 3.27
N ALA A 158 6.04 8.15 2.33
CA ALA A 158 4.88 7.30 2.02
C ALA A 158 4.48 6.39 3.21
N THR A 159 3.20 6.36 3.57
CA THR A 159 2.68 5.69 4.79
C THR A 159 1.67 4.63 4.42
N ASP A 160 1.72 3.48 5.08
CA ASP A 160 0.67 2.48 4.93
C ASP A 160 -0.55 2.81 5.81
N SER A 161 -1.62 3.29 5.18
CA SER A 161 -2.89 3.42 5.88
C SER A 161 -3.60 2.08 6.03
N VAL A 162 -3.39 1.12 5.11
CA VAL A 162 -4.07 -0.19 5.08
C VAL A 162 -3.76 -0.98 6.34
N CYS A 163 -2.48 -1.08 6.71
CA CYS A 163 -2.07 -1.78 7.93
C CYS A 163 -2.73 -1.17 9.19
N THR A 164 -2.82 0.15 9.25
CA THR A 164 -3.43 0.83 10.41
C THR A 164 -4.95 0.60 10.46
N LEU A 165 -5.61 0.58 9.30
CA LEU A 165 -7.07 0.46 9.22
C LEU A 165 -7.63 -0.83 9.80
N GLN A 166 -6.82 -1.86 9.96
CA GLN A 166 -7.26 -3.11 10.57
C GLN A 166 -7.41 -3.03 12.08
N VAL A 167 -6.65 -2.13 12.71
CA VAL A 167 -6.77 -1.87 14.14
C VAL A 167 -7.86 -0.82 14.39
N LEU A 168 -8.12 0.05 13.39
CA LEU A 168 -9.11 1.11 13.48
C LEU A 168 -10.46 0.68 12.90
N SER A 169 -11.43 0.45 13.78
CA SER A 169 -12.79 0.17 13.35
C SER A 169 -13.47 1.42 12.75
N GLN A 170 -14.09 1.25 11.59
CA GLN A 170 -14.80 2.33 10.91
C GLN A 170 -16.09 2.74 11.67
N ASP A 171 -16.70 1.82 12.41
CA ASP A 171 -17.96 2.08 13.12
C ASP A 171 -17.74 2.75 14.48
N GLU A 172 -16.68 2.41 15.22
CA GLU A 172 -16.39 3.07 16.50
C GLU A 172 -15.66 4.41 16.31
N THR A 173 -14.70 4.46 15.36
CA THR A 173 -13.85 5.65 15.14
C THR A 173 -13.86 6.21 13.70
N PRO A 174 -15.04 6.49 13.11
CA PRO A 174 -15.17 6.89 11.70
C PRO A 174 -14.39 8.14 11.29
N LEU A 175 -14.18 9.08 12.21
CA LEU A 175 -13.37 10.28 11.94
C LEU A 175 -11.90 9.92 11.76
N LEU A 176 -11.37 9.11 12.68
CA LEU A 176 -9.97 8.70 12.69
C LEU A 176 -9.66 7.80 11.50
N TYR A 177 -10.55 6.84 11.24
CA TYR A 177 -10.51 6.00 10.04
C TYR A 177 -10.43 6.85 8.76
N SER A 178 -11.35 7.83 8.60
CA SER A 178 -11.38 8.67 7.40
C SER A 178 -10.11 9.53 7.24
N LEU A 179 -9.56 10.03 8.36
CA LEU A 179 -8.36 10.86 8.34
C LEU A 179 -7.11 10.07 8.00
N VAL A 180 -6.88 8.93 8.66
CA VAL A 180 -5.70 8.08 8.45
C VAL A 180 -5.74 7.44 7.07
N PHE A 181 -6.90 6.92 6.65
CA PHE A 181 -7.06 6.36 5.32
C PHE A 181 -6.82 7.41 4.23
N GLY A 182 -7.52 8.54 4.34
CA GLY A 182 -7.42 9.61 3.36
C GLY A 182 -6.02 10.20 3.29
N GLU A 183 -5.34 10.39 4.44
CA GLU A 183 -3.93 10.79 4.49
C GLU A 183 -3.09 9.82 3.67
N GLY A 184 -3.18 8.51 3.92
CA GLY A 184 -2.39 7.50 3.21
C GLY A 184 -2.58 7.54 1.70
N VAL A 185 -3.84 7.60 1.24
CA VAL A 185 -4.13 7.65 -0.21
C VAL A 185 -3.56 8.90 -0.88
N VAL A 186 -3.69 10.07 -0.23
CA VAL A 186 -3.13 11.33 -0.78
C VAL A 186 -1.60 11.32 -0.68
N ASN A 187 -1.05 10.78 0.41
CA ASN A 187 0.38 10.65 0.64
C ASN A 187 1.07 9.80 -0.42
N ASP A 188 0.48 8.66 -0.78
CA ASP A 188 1.04 7.78 -1.80
C ASP A 188 1.19 8.53 -3.13
N ALA A 189 0.14 9.26 -3.53
CA ALA A 189 0.20 10.11 -4.72
C ALA A 189 1.26 11.21 -4.59
N THR A 190 1.36 11.90 -3.44
CA THR A 190 2.37 12.95 -3.23
C THR A 190 3.80 12.38 -3.26
N SER A 191 4.03 11.23 -2.64
CA SER A 191 5.34 10.58 -2.57
C SER A 191 5.81 10.08 -3.94
N ILE A 192 4.91 9.57 -4.78
CA ILE A 192 5.20 9.20 -6.18
C ILE A 192 5.61 10.44 -6.98
N VAL A 193 4.85 11.54 -6.90
CA VAL A 193 5.18 12.78 -7.62
C VAL A 193 6.53 13.33 -7.16
N LEU A 194 6.83 13.22 -5.86
CA LEU A 194 8.09 13.66 -5.26
C LEU A 194 9.27 12.81 -5.72
N PHE A 195 9.11 11.49 -5.74
CA PHE A 195 10.12 10.59 -6.25
C PHE A 195 10.41 10.81 -7.74
N ASN A 196 9.37 10.93 -8.55
CA ASN A 196 9.50 11.26 -9.98
C ASN A 196 10.15 12.63 -10.20
N ALA A 197 9.86 13.61 -9.35
CA ALA A 197 10.50 14.93 -9.39
C ALA A 197 12.01 14.83 -9.11
N ILE A 198 12.42 14.03 -8.13
CA ILE A 198 13.84 13.83 -7.79
C ILE A 198 14.61 13.16 -8.94
N GLN A 199 13.99 12.24 -9.67
CA GLN A 199 14.64 11.58 -10.80
C GLN A 199 14.73 12.45 -12.07
N ASN A 200 13.73 13.30 -12.31
CA ASN A 200 13.58 14.01 -13.58
C ASN A 200 14.08 15.47 -13.54
N PHE A 201 14.15 16.09 -12.35
CA PHE A 201 14.58 17.47 -12.22
C PHE A 201 16.06 17.57 -11.84
N ASP A 202 16.73 18.55 -12.44
CA ASP A 202 18.10 18.90 -12.08
C ASP A 202 18.11 19.57 -10.69
N LEU A 203 18.69 18.86 -9.72
CA LEU A 203 18.78 19.29 -8.32
C LEU A 203 19.72 20.49 -8.14
N GLY A 204 20.51 20.85 -9.15
CA GLY A 204 21.43 21.99 -9.11
C GLY A 204 20.77 23.36 -9.22
N ASN A 205 19.57 23.45 -9.82
CA ASN A 205 18.86 24.72 -10.03
C ASN A 205 17.35 24.58 -9.73
N ILE A 206 16.98 24.72 -8.46
CA ILE A 206 15.57 24.78 -8.05
C ILE A 206 15.02 26.17 -8.37
N ASP A 207 14.47 26.34 -9.56
CA ASP A 207 13.76 27.55 -9.96
C ASP A 207 12.29 27.52 -9.52
N ALA A 208 11.66 28.70 -9.40
CA ALA A 208 10.24 28.82 -9.05
C ALA A 208 9.34 28.07 -10.05
N VAL A 209 9.77 27.98 -11.32
CA VAL A 209 9.10 27.22 -12.37
C VAL A 209 9.09 25.72 -12.06
N THR A 210 10.15 25.17 -11.46
CA THR A 210 10.23 23.74 -11.10
C THR A 210 9.25 23.41 -9.97
N VAL A 211 9.15 24.29 -8.96
CA VAL A 211 8.16 24.14 -7.88
C VAL A 211 6.74 24.23 -8.42
N LEU A 212 6.47 25.17 -9.34
CA LEU A 212 5.15 25.28 -9.97
C LEU A 212 4.79 24.03 -10.79
N LYS A 213 5.75 23.49 -11.55
CA LYS A 213 5.57 22.22 -12.29
C LYS A 213 5.27 21.05 -11.35
N PHE A 214 5.96 20.97 -10.21
CA PHE A 214 5.70 19.96 -9.20
C PHE A 214 4.26 20.02 -8.68
N VAL A 215 3.82 21.22 -8.26
CA VAL A 215 2.45 21.43 -7.77
C VAL A 215 1.42 21.13 -8.87
N ALA A 216 1.68 21.55 -10.11
CA ALA A 216 0.83 21.27 -11.25
C ALA A 216 0.73 19.76 -11.55
N ASN A 217 1.86 19.03 -11.50
CA ASN A 217 1.87 17.58 -11.69
C ASN A 217 1.09 16.86 -10.60
N PHE A 218 1.23 17.28 -9.33
CA PHE A 218 0.44 16.73 -8.24
C PHE A 218 -1.06 16.90 -8.46
N PHE A 219 -1.52 18.12 -8.75
CA PHE A 219 -2.93 18.36 -9.01
C PHE A 219 -3.41 17.63 -10.27
N SER A 220 -2.60 17.59 -11.33
CA SER A 220 -2.92 16.86 -12.56
C SER A 220 -3.15 15.38 -12.27
N LEU A 221 -2.20 14.71 -11.60
CA LEU A 221 -2.30 13.30 -11.24
C LEU A 221 -3.50 13.06 -10.31
N PHE A 222 -3.70 13.92 -9.31
CA PHE A 222 -4.82 13.81 -8.38
C PHE A 222 -6.17 13.91 -9.09
N PHE A 223 -6.39 14.94 -9.91
CA PHE A 223 -7.67 15.16 -10.59
C PHE A 223 -7.94 14.14 -11.69
N THR A 224 -6.94 13.75 -12.48
CA THR A 224 -7.09 12.74 -13.55
C THR A 224 -7.38 11.35 -12.99
N SER A 225 -6.67 10.93 -11.94
CA SER A 225 -6.91 9.65 -11.25
C SER A 225 -8.31 9.62 -10.61
N THR A 226 -8.69 10.72 -9.94
CA THR A 226 -10.03 10.89 -9.36
C THR A 226 -11.12 10.85 -10.43
N PHE A 227 -10.91 11.53 -11.56
CA PHE A 227 -11.85 11.55 -12.67
C PHE A 227 -12.03 10.15 -13.28
N LEU A 228 -10.94 9.42 -13.51
CA LEU A 228 -11.00 8.04 -14.02
C LEU A 228 -11.77 7.12 -13.07
N GLY A 229 -11.53 7.23 -11.76
CA GLY A 229 -12.22 6.43 -10.75
C GLY A 229 -13.72 6.76 -10.69
N ALA A 230 -14.05 8.05 -10.68
CA ALA A 230 -15.44 8.49 -10.71
C ALA A 230 -16.15 8.08 -11.99
N PHE A 231 -15.47 8.17 -13.14
CA PHE A 231 -15.99 7.73 -14.43
C PHE A 231 -16.28 6.23 -14.42
N ALA A 232 -15.34 5.39 -13.98
CA ALA A 232 -15.54 3.94 -13.88
C ALA A 232 -16.70 3.57 -12.96
N GLY A 233 -16.82 4.25 -11.80
CA GLY A 233 -17.92 4.05 -10.85
C GLY A 233 -19.29 4.46 -11.41
N LEU A 234 -19.37 5.60 -12.10
CA LEU A 234 -20.60 6.05 -12.77
C LEU A 234 -20.96 5.15 -13.96
N PHE A 235 -19.96 4.70 -14.71
CA PHE A 235 -20.15 3.79 -15.83
C PHE A 235 -20.70 2.43 -15.35
N SER A 236 -20.19 1.90 -14.25
CA SER A 236 -20.78 0.72 -13.59
C SER A 236 -22.23 0.95 -13.18
N ALA A 237 -22.53 2.11 -12.57
CA ALA A 237 -23.90 2.46 -12.19
C ALA A 237 -24.84 2.55 -13.41
N TYR A 238 -24.34 3.08 -14.53
CA TYR A 238 -25.07 3.17 -15.80
C TYR A 238 -25.34 1.79 -16.42
N ILE A 239 -24.33 0.92 -16.48
CA ILE A 239 -24.45 -0.47 -16.97
C ILE A 239 -25.53 -1.20 -16.19
N ILE A 240 -25.45 -1.21 -14.86
CA ILE A 240 -26.42 -1.91 -13.99
C ILE A 240 -27.83 -1.35 -14.17
N LYS A 241 -27.97 -0.02 -14.22
CA LYS A 241 -29.27 0.64 -14.39
C LYS A 241 -29.89 0.39 -15.77
N LYS A 242 -29.10 0.47 -16.85
CA LYS A 242 -29.62 0.41 -18.23
C LYS A 242 -29.86 -1.01 -18.71
N LEU A 243 -29.01 -1.96 -18.33
CA LEU A 243 -29.11 -3.35 -18.77
C LEU A 243 -30.07 -4.17 -17.90
N TYR A 244 -30.72 -3.56 -16.90
CA TYR A 244 -31.69 -4.22 -16.01
C TYR A 244 -31.16 -5.56 -15.43
N PHE A 245 -29.86 -5.64 -15.13
CA PHE A 245 -29.25 -6.85 -14.55
C PHE A 245 -29.93 -7.29 -13.24
N GLY A 246 -30.49 -6.34 -12.48
CA GLY A 246 -31.19 -6.59 -11.23
C GLY A 246 -32.44 -7.45 -11.30
N ARG A 247 -32.95 -7.79 -12.49
CA ARG A 247 -34.07 -8.75 -12.60
C ARG A 247 -33.63 -10.20 -12.76
N HIS A 248 -32.37 -10.46 -13.10
CA HIS A 248 -31.95 -11.77 -13.61
C HIS A 248 -30.96 -12.55 -12.74
N SER A 249 -30.14 -11.92 -11.90
CA SER A 249 -29.24 -12.63 -10.95
C SER A 249 -28.40 -11.67 -10.10
N THR A 250 -28.31 -11.93 -8.80
CA THR A 250 -27.41 -11.19 -7.88
C THR A 250 -25.93 -11.33 -8.24
N ASP A 251 -25.49 -12.51 -8.65
CA ASP A 251 -24.08 -12.79 -8.92
C ASP A 251 -23.49 -11.91 -10.03
N ARG A 252 -24.28 -11.60 -11.06
CA ARG A 252 -23.85 -10.73 -12.17
C ARG A 252 -23.64 -9.28 -11.73
N GLU A 253 -24.49 -8.77 -10.84
CA GLU A 253 -24.35 -7.40 -10.33
C GLU A 253 -23.05 -7.27 -9.51
N VAL A 254 -22.81 -8.23 -8.61
CA VAL A 254 -21.60 -8.26 -7.78
C VAL A 254 -20.35 -8.43 -8.65
N ALA A 255 -20.37 -9.35 -9.62
CA ALA A 255 -19.24 -9.59 -10.53
C ALA A 255 -18.87 -8.34 -11.34
N ILE A 256 -19.86 -7.62 -11.90
CA ILE A 256 -19.63 -6.37 -12.63
C ILE A 256 -18.97 -5.32 -11.73
N MET A 257 -19.43 -5.18 -10.49
CA MET A 257 -18.84 -4.22 -9.57
C MET A 257 -17.37 -4.53 -9.26
N ILE A 258 -17.03 -5.81 -9.00
CA ILE A 258 -15.64 -6.24 -8.77
C ILE A 258 -14.77 -6.00 -10.00
N LEU A 259 -15.24 -6.45 -11.17
CA LEU A 259 -14.49 -6.32 -12.42
C LEU A 259 -14.29 -4.86 -12.82
N MET A 260 -15.29 -4.00 -12.63
CA MET A 260 -15.17 -2.57 -12.90
C MET A 260 -14.21 -1.86 -11.95
N ALA A 261 -14.20 -2.24 -10.67
CA ALA A 261 -13.23 -1.73 -9.71
C ALA A 261 -11.80 -2.13 -10.10
N TYR A 262 -11.60 -3.41 -10.43
CA TYR A 262 -10.30 -3.92 -10.88
C TYR A 262 -9.84 -3.28 -12.20
N LEU A 263 -10.74 -3.15 -13.17
CA LEU A 263 -10.47 -2.46 -14.44
C LEU A 263 -10.07 -1.00 -14.22
N SER A 264 -10.70 -0.30 -13.27
CA SER A 264 -10.35 1.07 -12.94
C SER A 264 -8.91 1.18 -12.43
N TYR A 265 -8.46 0.22 -11.60
CA TYR A 265 -7.08 0.13 -11.14
C TYR A 265 -6.13 -0.12 -12.31
N MET A 266 -6.36 -1.18 -13.09
CA MET A 266 -5.45 -1.53 -14.20
C MET A 266 -5.36 -0.45 -15.28
N LEU A 267 -6.46 0.27 -15.55
CA LEU A 267 -6.43 1.41 -16.47
C LEU A 267 -5.64 2.60 -15.91
N ALA A 268 -5.65 2.83 -14.60
CA ALA A 268 -4.85 3.87 -13.99
C ALA A 268 -3.35 3.55 -14.13
N GLU A 269 -2.96 2.31 -13.82
CA GLU A 269 -1.56 1.85 -13.96
C GLU A 269 -1.10 1.94 -15.42
N LEU A 270 -1.96 1.58 -16.38
CA LEU A 270 -1.65 1.70 -17.82
C LEU A 270 -1.45 3.16 -18.27
N LEU A 271 -2.08 4.12 -17.58
CA LEU A 271 -2.04 5.55 -17.89
C LEU A 271 -1.04 6.33 -17.03
N ASP A 272 -0.18 5.64 -16.27
CA ASP A 272 0.75 6.24 -15.30
C ASP A 272 0.06 7.15 -14.25
N LEU A 273 -1.17 6.79 -13.87
CA LEU A 273 -1.99 7.45 -12.84
C LEU A 273 -1.92 6.68 -11.52
N SER A 274 -2.43 7.26 -10.41
CA SER A 274 -2.47 6.54 -9.13
C SER A 274 -3.62 5.53 -9.10
N GLY A 275 -3.31 4.24 -9.26
CA GLY A 275 -4.28 3.15 -9.16
C GLY A 275 -5.02 3.13 -7.82
N ILE A 276 -4.30 3.37 -6.72
CA ILE A 276 -4.86 3.46 -5.36
C ILE A 276 -5.94 4.55 -5.26
N LEU A 277 -5.63 5.75 -5.77
CA LEU A 277 -6.56 6.88 -5.75
C LEU A 277 -7.78 6.60 -6.66
N THR A 278 -7.54 6.04 -7.84
CA THR A 278 -8.59 5.70 -8.82
C THR A 278 -9.57 4.66 -8.28
N VAL A 279 -9.08 3.53 -7.77
CA VAL A 279 -9.95 2.46 -7.25
C VAL A 279 -10.72 2.91 -5.99
N PHE A 280 -10.11 3.75 -5.15
CA PHE A 280 -10.78 4.33 -3.98
C PHE A 280 -11.98 5.21 -4.38
N PHE A 281 -11.78 6.17 -5.30
CA PHE A 281 -12.88 7.01 -5.76
C PHE A 281 -13.93 6.22 -6.56
N CYS A 282 -13.51 5.19 -7.30
CA CYS A 282 -14.43 4.23 -7.91
C CYS A 282 -15.34 3.58 -6.85
N GLY A 283 -14.77 3.10 -5.74
CA GLY A 283 -15.51 2.56 -4.60
C GLY A 283 -16.51 3.55 -3.98
N ILE A 284 -16.09 4.81 -3.75
CA ILE A 284 -16.96 5.87 -3.21
C ILE A 284 -18.17 6.10 -4.12
N VAL A 285 -17.93 6.26 -5.43
CA VAL A 285 -18.95 6.56 -6.43
C VAL A 285 -19.89 5.36 -6.61
N MET A 286 -19.36 4.14 -6.69
CA MET A 286 -20.17 2.93 -6.73
C MET A 286 -21.05 2.78 -5.50
N SER A 287 -20.51 3.03 -4.31
CA SER A 287 -21.29 2.99 -3.07
C SER A 287 -22.39 4.05 -3.06
N HIS A 288 -22.23 5.19 -3.75
CA HIS A 288 -23.26 6.25 -3.77
C HIS A 288 -24.33 6.01 -4.84
N TYR A 289 -23.93 5.65 -6.05
CA TYR A 289 -24.86 5.50 -7.18
C TYR A 289 -25.24 4.05 -7.45
N THR A 290 -24.25 3.15 -7.54
CA THR A 290 -24.49 1.73 -7.87
C THR A 290 -25.26 1.01 -6.77
N TRP A 291 -24.93 1.26 -5.49
CA TRP A 291 -25.62 0.66 -4.34
C TRP A 291 -27.15 0.84 -4.38
N HIS A 292 -27.62 2.01 -4.83
CA HIS A 292 -29.05 2.31 -4.90
C HIS A 292 -29.71 1.71 -6.15
N ASN A 293 -28.93 1.35 -7.17
CA ASN A 293 -29.43 0.77 -8.42
C ASN A 293 -29.50 -0.78 -8.39
N VAL A 294 -28.81 -1.44 -7.47
CA VAL A 294 -28.84 -2.91 -7.30
C VAL A 294 -30.00 -3.37 -6.41
N THR A 295 -30.34 -4.66 -6.50
CA THR A 295 -31.40 -5.28 -5.68
C THR A 295 -31.03 -5.39 -4.21
N GLU A 296 -32.01 -5.53 -3.31
CA GLU A 296 -31.75 -5.72 -1.87
C GLU A 296 -30.90 -6.97 -1.57
N SER A 297 -31.17 -8.08 -2.27
CA SER A 297 -30.35 -9.29 -2.16
C SER A 297 -28.90 -9.00 -2.53
N SER A 298 -28.69 -8.30 -3.65
CA SER A 298 -27.36 -7.93 -4.10
C SER A 298 -26.66 -6.95 -3.18
N ARG A 299 -27.36 -6.05 -2.50
CA ARG A 299 -26.75 -5.15 -1.51
C ARG A 299 -26.09 -5.94 -0.37
N VAL A 300 -26.80 -6.92 0.17
CA VAL A 300 -26.27 -7.79 1.23
C VAL A 300 -25.08 -8.59 0.71
N THR A 301 -25.22 -9.25 -0.44
CA THR A 301 -24.13 -10.04 -1.04
C THR A 301 -22.91 -9.20 -1.38
N THR A 302 -23.10 -8.00 -1.93
CA THR A 302 -22.02 -7.06 -2.29
C THR A 302 -21.20 -6.67 -1.06
N THR A 303 -21.86 -6.29 0.05
CA THR A 303 -21.17 -5.93 1.28
C THR A 303 -20.33 -7.07 1.82
N HIS A 304 -20.89 -8.28 1.90
CA HIS A 304 -20.14 -9.44 2.41
C HIS A 304 -19.04 -9.90 1.46
N ALA A 305 -19.28 -9.88 0.14
CA ALA A 305 -18.29 -10.27 -0.85
C ALA A 305 -17.07 -9.34 -0.82
N PHE A 306 -17.29 -8.02 -0.77
CA PHE A 306 -16.19 -7.05 -0.74
C PHE A 306 -15.43 -7.10 0.58
N ALA A 307 -16.15 -7.23 1.71
CA ALA A 307 -15.52 -7.41 3.02
C ALA A 307 -14.69 -8.70 3.09
N THR A 308 -15.22 -9.82 2.58
CA THR A 308 -14.51 -11.11 2.60
C THR A 308 -13.27 -11.09 1.70
N SER A 309 -13.38 -10.48 0.51
CA SER A 309 -12.24 -10.34 -0.41
C SER A 309 -11.14 -9.47 0.19
N SER A 310 -11.50 -8.32 0.78
CA SER A 310 -10.60 -7.45 1.54
C SER A 310 -9.91 -8.21 2.66
N PHE A 311 -10.69 -8.94 3.48
CA PHE A 311 -10.19 -9.70 4.62
C PHE A 311 -9.20 -10.80 4.24
N ILE A 312 -9.46 -11.55 3.16
CA ILE A 312 -8.51 -12.58 2.68
C ILE A 312 -7.22 -11.92 2.17
N ALA A 313 -7.35 -10.86 1.37
CA ALA A 313 -6.18 -10.12 0.85
C ALA A 313 -5.34 -9.51 1.98
N GLU A 314 -6.00 -9.06 3.03
CA GLU A 314 -5.39 -8.53 4.25
C GLU A 314 -4.62 -9.60 5.03
N ILE A 315 -5.22 -10.75 5.34
CA ILE A 315 -4.51 -11.85 6.02
C ILE A 315 -3.31 -12.31 5.19
N PHE A 316 -3.50 -12.41 3.88
CA PHE A 316 -2.41 -12.71 2.95
C PHE A 316 -1.26 -11.72 3.13
N LEU A 317 -1.56 -10.41 3.12
CA LEU A 317 -0.57 -9.36 3.25
C LEU A 317 0.26 -9.50 4.53
N PHE A 318 -0.37 -9.69 5.70
CA PHE A 318 0.38 -9.81 6.97
C PHE A 318 1.17 -11.10 7.07
N LEU A 319 0.62 -12.22 6.60
CA LEU A 319 1.34 -13.48 6.53
C LEU A 319 2.57 -13.33 5.63
N TYR A 320 2.40 -12.70 4.47
CA TYR A 320 3.47 -12.50 3.48
C TYR A 320 4.57 -11.57 4.02
N VAL A 321 4.20 -10.43 4.61
CA VAL A 321 5.13 -9.48 5.24
C VAL A 321 5.87 -10.13 6.42
N GLY A 322 5.17 -10.91 7.26
CA GLY A 322 5.80 -11.63 8.38
C GLY A 322 6.83 -12.65 7.92
N MET A 323 6.55 -13.34 6.81
CA MET A 323 7.50 -14.28 6.20
C MET A 323 8.70 -13.57 5.56
N ASP A 324 8.48 -12.41 4.92
CA ASP A 324 9.50 -11.60 4.25
C ASP A 324 10.47 -10.90 5.22
N ALA A 325 10.01 -10.52 6.42
CA ALA A 325 10.82 -9.83 7.42
C ALA A 325 12.11 -10.58 7.84
N LEU A 326 12.13 -11.90 7.65
CA LEU A 326 13.24 -12.79 8.01
C LEU A 326 14.09 -13.23 6.80
N ASP A 327 13.92 -12.60 5.63
CA ASP A 327 14.71 -12.94 4.45
C ASP A 327 16.20 -12.61 4.64
N ILE A 328 17.02 -13.66 4.59
CA ILE A 328 18.46 -13.61 4.86
C ILE A 328 19.22 -12.76 3.82
N GLU A 329 18.70 -12.59 2.60
CA GLU A 329 19.38 -11.79 1.58
C GLU A 329 19.37 -10.29 1.92
N LYS A 330 18.27 -9.81 2.53
CA LYS A 330 18.17 -8.44 3.05
C LYS A 330 19.11 -8.24 4.25
N TRP A 331 19.23 -9.25 5.10
CA TRP A 331 20.10 -9.22 6.27
C TRP A 331 21.58 -9.52 5.98
N LYS A 332 21.95 -10.05 4.81
CA LYS A 332 23.36 -10.24 4.41
C LYS A 332 24.12 -8.91 4.34
N VAL A 333 23.48 -7.85 3.84
CA VAL A 333 24.06 -6.49 3.81
C VAL A 333 24.25 -5.97 5.24
N ALA A 334 23.29 -6.25 6.14
CA ALA A 334 23.39 -5.93 7.56
C ALA A 334 24.48 -6.75 8.29
N SER A 335 24.70 -8.01 7.88
CA SER A 335 25.65 -8.95 8.49
C SER A 335 27.11 -8.55 8.29
N ASN A 336 27.45 -7.78 7.24
CA ASN A 336 28.82 -7.32 7.02
C ASN A 336 29.24 -6.23 8.04
N SER A 337 28.28 -5.51 8.63
CA SER A 337 28.54 -4.53 9.70
C SER A 337 27.26 -4.29 10.53
N PRO A 338 26.90 -5.20 11.46
CA PRO A 338 25.63 -5.15 12.18
C PRO A 338 25.46 -3.87 12.99
N GLY A 339 26.54 -3.33 13.58
CA GLY A 339 26.50 -2.08 14.33
C GLY A 339 26.12 -0.86 13.48
N LYS A 340 26.67 -0.75 12.27
CA LYS A 340 26.31 0.35 11.34
C LYS A 340 24.88 0.20 10.81
N SER A 341 24.45 -1.02 10.45
CA SER A 341 23.08 -1.26 9.96
C SER A 341 22.04 -0.90 11.02
N VAL A 342 22.21 -1.38 12.26
CA VAL A 342 21.30 -1.06 13.37
C VAL A 342 21.29 0.44 13.65
N ALA A 343 22.45 1.10 13.61
CA ALA A 343 22.54 2.54 13.81
C ALA A 343 21.78 3.31 12.71
N VAL A 344 21.95 2.96 11.43
CA VAL A 344 21.24 3.60 10.31
C VAL A 344 19.74 3.38 10.40
N SER A 345 19.29 2.14 10.65
CA SER A 345 17.87 1.83 10.82
C SER A 345 17.27 2.59 12.00
N SER A 346 17.97 2.67 13.13
CA SER A 346 17.53 3.43 14.31
C SER A 346 17.44 4.94 14.02
N ILE A 347 18.40 5.48 13.28
CA ILE A 347 18.40 6.90 12.89
C ILE A 347 17.23 7.19 11.95
N LEU A 348 17.04 6.37 10.91
CA LEU A 348 15.91 6.50 9.98
C LEU A 348 14.56 6.40 10.70
N LEU A 349 14.41 5.44 11.61
CA LEU A 349 13.21 5.30 12.44
C LEU A 349 12.98 6.54 13.32
N GLY A 350 14.02 7.06 13.95
CA GLY A 350 13.97 8.31 14.71
C GLY A 350 13.55 9.51 13.85
N MET A 351 14.09 9.63 12.64
CA MET A 351 13.73 10.70 11.71
C MET A 351 12.29 10.58 11.20
N VAL A 352 11.80 9.36 10.97
CA VAL A 352 10.40 9.11 10.64
C VAL A 352 9.48 9.53 11.78
N LEU A 353 9.80 9.19 13.02
CA LEU A 353 9.03 9.60 14.20
C LEU A 353 8.97 11.12 14.34
N ILE A 354 10.11 11.79 14.20
CA ILE A 354 10.23 13.25 14.30
C ILE A 354 9.51 13.93 13.13
N GLY A 355 9.76 13.48 11.90
CA GLY A 355 9.11 14.02 10.70
C GLY A 355 7.59 13.95 10.82
N ARG A 356 7.07 12.82 11.30
CA ARG A 356 5.64 12.65 11.53
C ARG A 356 5.09 13.54 12.65
N ALA A 357 5.80 13.64 13.78
CA ALA A 357 5.39 14.54 14.86
C ALA A 357 5.35 16.00 14.40
N ALA A 358 6.33 16.41 13.60
CA ALA A 358 6.49 17.78 13.12
C ALA A 358 5.32 18.27 12.25
N PHE A 359 4.58 17.38 11.58
CA PHE A 359 3.38 17.79 10.85
C PHE A 359 2.08 17.46 11.60
N VAL A 360 1.98 16.31 12.28
CA VAL A 360 0.71 15.87 12.89
C VAL A 360 0.24 16.85 13.96
N PHE A 361 1.11 17.27 14.89
CA PHE A 361 0.70 18.18 15.96
C PHE A 361 0.42 19.62 15.46
N PRO A 362 1.28 20.25 14.64
CA PRO A 362 1.00 21.61 14.17
C PRO A 362 -0.17 21.68 13.18
N LEU A 363 -0.29 20.73 12.24
CA LEU A 363 -1.37 20.75 11.27
C LEU A 363 -2.71 20.37 11.90
N SER A 364 -2.73 19.51 12.93
CA SER A 364 -3.96 19.24 13.68
C SER A 364 -4.40 20.45 14.50
N PHE A 365 -3.46 21.22 15.07
CA PHE A 365 -3.76 22.50 15.69
C PHE A 365 -4.36 23.48 14.68
N LEU A 366 -3.73 23.65 13.50
CA LEU A 366 -4.24 24.51 12.43
C LEU A 366 -5.63 24.07 11.96
N SER A 367 -5.83 22.77 11.74
CA SER A 367 -7.13 22.23 11.36
C SER A 367 -8.20 22.41 12.43
N ASN A 368 -7.83 22.38 13.73
CA ASN A 368 -8.75 22.60 14.84
C ASN A 368 -9.19 24.07 14.94
N LEU A 369 -8.38 25.02 14.48
CA LEU A 369 -8.76 26.44 14.39
C LEU A 369 -9.82 26.67 13.31
N SER A 370 -9.72 25.99 12.17
CA SER A 370 -10.69 26.12 11.07
C SER A 370 -12.05 25.45 11.37
N LYS A 371 -12.12 24.58 12.37
CA LYS A 371 -13.33 23.80 12.70
C LYS A 371 -14.24 24.54 13.68
N LYS A 372 -15.47 24.82 13.24
CA LYS A 372 -16.48 25.56 14.01
C LYS A 372 -17.16 24.71 15.09
N SER A 373 -17.26 23.39 14.92
CA SER A 373 -17.97 22.50 15.85
C SER A 373 -17.01 21.72 16.76
N PRO A 374 -17.30 21.61 18.08
CA PRO A 374 -16.43 20.90 19.02
C PRO A 374 -16.33 19.39 18.74
N ASN A 375 -17.41 18.76 18.25
CA ASN A 375 -17.45 17.33 17.89
C ASN A 375 -16.61 16.97 16.66
N GLU A 376 -16.04 17.94 15.96
CA GLU A 376 -15.19 17.72 14.78
C GLU A 376 -13.71 17.91 15.10
N LYS A 377 -13.38 18.46 16.27
CA LYS A 377 -12.00 18.74 16.68
C LYS A 377 -11.24 17.44 16.94
N ILE A 378 -10.01 17.41 16.46
CA ILE A 378 -9.08 16.30 16.69
C ILE A 378 -8.51 16.46 18.09
N THR A 379 -8.94 15.60 19.01
CA THR A 379 -8.44 15.57 20.39
C THR A 379 -6.98 15.15 20.44
N PHE A 380 -6.25 15.53 21.49
CA PHE A 380 -4.85 15.16 21.66
C PHE A 380 -4.62 13.63 21.62
N LYS A 381 -5.53 12.85 22.22
CA LYS A 381 -5.49 11.37 22.12
C LYS A 381 -5.56 10.90 20.68
N GLN A 382 -6.46 11.46 19.86
CA GLN A 382 -6.56 11.13 18.44
C GLN A 382 -5.31 11.58 17.66
N GLN A 383 -4.69 12.72 18.01
CA GLN A 383 -3.44 13.15 17.38
C GLN A 383 -2.31 12.16 17.63
N VAL A 384 -2.18 11.65 18.86
CA VAL A 384 -1.19 10.61 19.19
C VAL A 384 -1.47 9.33 18.40
N VAL A 385 -2.74 8.93 18.23
CA VAL A 385 -3.08 7.77 17.41
C VAL A 385 -2.74 8.00 15.94
N ILE A 386 -3.02 9.18 15.37
CA ILE A 386 -2.65 9.52 13.98
C ILE A 386 -1.12 9.52 13.80
N TRP A 387 -0.39 10.04 14.79
CA TRP A 387 1.07 10.03 14.79
C TRP A 387 1.62 8.60 14.82
N TRP A 388 1.10 7.73 15.69
CA TRP A 388 1.53 6.34 15.79
C TRP A 388 1.13 5.49 14.57
N ALA A 389 -0.09 5.68 14.09
CA ALA A 389 -0.70 4.98 12.96
C ALA A 389 0.23 4.86 11.74
N GLY A 390 0.53 5.96 11.08
CA GLY A 390 1.37 5.91 9.87
C GLY A 390 2.87 5.92 10.15
N LEU A 391 3.30 5.33 11.26
CA LEU A 391 4.65 4.75 11.34
C LEU A 391 4.76 3.51 10.46
N MET A 392 3.63 2.83 10.21
CA MET A 392 3.57 1.72 9.26
C MET A 392 3.98 2.21 7.87
N ARG A 393 4.96 1.53 7.27
CA ARG A 393 5.44 1.80 5.90
C ARG A 393 4.95 0.71 4.98
N GLY A 394 4.36 1.15 3.87
CA GLY A 394 3.58 0.31 3.00
C GLY A 394 4.36 -0.11 1.78
N ALA A 395 3.69 -0.84 0.90
CA ALA A 395 4.32 -1.29 -0.33
C ALA A 395 4.73 -0.16 -1.26
N VAL A 396 4.09 1.03 -1.21
CA VAL A 396 4.54 2.17 -2.03
C VAL A 396 5.99 2.54 -1.71
N SER A 397 6.37 2.55 -0.42
CA SER A 397 7.78 2.72 -0.02
C SER A 397 8.68 1.61 -0.60
N ILE A 398 8.18 0.38 -0.63
CA ILE A 398 8.90 -0.78 -1.16
C ILE A 398 9.09 -0.65 -2.69
N ALA A 399 8.02 -0.39 -3.45
CA ALA A 399 8.07 -0.18 -4.90
C ALA A 399 9.03 0.95 -5.29
N LEU A 400 8.96 2.09 -4.60
CA LEU A 400 9.86 3.20 -4.85
C LEU A 400 11.32 2.83 -4.56
N ALA A 401 11.59 2.03 -3.51
CA ALA A 401 12.93 1.54 -3.22
C ALA A 401 13.46 0.59 -4.31
N TYR A 402 12.64 -0.33 -4.80
CA TYR A 402 13.03 -1.23 -5.89
C TYR A 402 13.20 -0.52 -7.23
N ASN A 403 12.35 0.46 -7.53
CA ASN A 403 12.48 1.32 -8.71
C ASN A 403 13.83 2.05 -8.71
N LYS A 404 14.23 2.63 -7.56
CA LYS A 404 15.55 3.26 -7.41
C LYS A 404 16.70 2.28 -7.67
N VAL A 405 16.66 1.10 -7.06
CA VAL A 405 17.69 0.06 -7.24
C VAL A 405 17.79 -0.41 -8.70
N ARG A 406 16.67 -0.42 -9.44
CA ARG A 406 16.64 -0.78 -10.86
C ARG A 406 17.22 0.31 -11.75
N CYS A 407 16.94 1.59 -11.47
CA CYS A 407 17.54 2.73 -12.16
C CYS A 407 19.07 2.73 -12.05
N ASP A 408 19.62 2.38 -10.89
CA ASP A 408 21.08 2.35 -10.69
C ASP A 408 21.76 1.17 -11.44
N ARG A 409 21.01 0.14 -11.87
CA ARG A 409 21.52 -1.02 -12.63
C ARG A 409 21.41 -0.89 -14.16
N LEU A 410 20.60 0.04 -14.68
CA LEU A 410 20.40 0.22 -16.12
C LEU A 410 20.86 1.62 -16.55
N PRO A 411 22.04 1.76 -17.22
CA PRO A 411 22.52 3.05 -17.71
C PRO A 411 21.72 3.59 -18.91
N THR A 412 20.78 2.82 -19.46
CA THR A 412 19.86 3.25 -20.50
C THR A 412 18.50 3.58 -19.90
N LYS A 413 18.08 4.84 -20.04
CA LYS A 413 16.72 5.36 -19.74
C LYS A 413 15.63 4.56 -20.48
N SER A 414 15.32 3.36 -20.01
CA SER A 414 14.07 2.70 -20.33
C SER A 414 13.08 3.09 -19.25
N ASN A 415 12.25 4.08 -19.55
CA ASN A 415 11.04 4.39 -18.80
C ASN A 415 10.14 3.15 -18.82
N VAL A 416 10.33 2.27 -17.84
CA VAL A 416 9.33 1.27 -17.49
C VAL A 416 8.83 1.68 -16.12
N SER A 417 7.80 2.52 -16.15
CA SER A 417 7.04 2.94 -14.98
C SER A 417 6.38 1.69 -14.37
N PHE A 418 6.83 1.31 -13.20
CA PHE A 418 5.96 0.67 -12.23
C PHE A 418 5.50 1.82 -11.32
N VAL A 419 4.28 2.30 -11.54
CA VAL A 419 3.55 3.29 -10.73
C VAL A 419 2.24 2.65 -10.35
#